data_AF-A0A1Y1YKK4-F1
#
_entry.id   AF-A0A1Y1YKK4-F1
#
_cell.length_a   1.000
_cell.length_b   1.000
_cell.length_c   1.000
_cell.angle_alpha   90.00
_cell.angle_beta   90.00
_cell.angle_gamma   90.00
#
_symmetry.space_group_name_H-M   'P 1'
#
loop_
_entity.id
_entity.type
_entity.pdbx_description
1 polymer ?
#
loop_
_entity_poly.entity_id
_entity_poly.type
_entity_poly.pdbx_seq_one_letter_code
_entity_poly.pdbx_strand_id
1 'polypeptide(L)'
;MSNIVKKRKLLRDKITKYLSNDKSNFEDFKSYFIDNDFILSEINNEKFDILTFTIENIKYENESAYSLIKFIYVEFEYKNINYTIVIKDIPKTPLFSAIVRDKLNIADYLLSLKAKIYYINSKNLNIFEYINEYYLEKK
;
A
#
# COMPACT_ATOMS: atom_id res chain seq x y z
N MET A 1 -3.68 -15.83 19.52
CA MET A 1 -3.36 -14.84 18.45
C MET A 1 -2.16 -14.04 18.91
N SER A 2 -1.03 -14.10 18.19
CA SER A 2 0.20 -13.43 18.59
C SER A 2 0.02 -11.91 18.64
N ASN A 3 0.85 -11.21 19.43
CA ASN A 3 0.79 -9.75 19.58
C ASN A 3 0.85 -9.03 18.23
N ILE A 4 1.74 -9.49 17.33
CA ILE A 4 1.89 -8.91 15.99
C ILE A 4 0.65 -9.08 15.10
N VAL A 5 -0.07 -10.20 15.22
CA VAL A 5 -1.30 -10.41 14.44
C VAL A 5 -2.39 -9.45 14.90
N LYS A 6 -2.46 -9.15 16.21
CA LYS A 6 -3.39 -8.12 16.74
C LYS A 6 -2.98 -6.72 16.26
N LYS A 7 -1.69 -6.37 16.35
CA LYS A 7 -1.14 -5.10 15.84
C LYS A 7 -1.51 -4.88 14.36
N ARG A 8 -1.27 -5.87 13.49
CA ARG A 8 -1.63 -5.79 12.06
C ARG A 8 -3.13 -5.62 11.83
N LYS A 9 -3.97 -6.30 12.62
CA LYS A 9 -5.43 -6.14 12.51
C LYS A 9 -5.85 -4.70 12.84
N LEU A 10 -5.40 -4.18 13.98
CA LEU A 10 -5.69 -2.80 14.39
C LEU A 10 -5.20 -1.79 13.35
N LEU A 11 -4.02 -2.04 12.76
CA LEU A 11 -3.45 -1.18 11.74
C LEU A 11 -4.31 -1.11 10.48
N ARG A 12 -4.80 -2.27 10.00
CA ARG A 12 -5.72 -2.34 8.87
C ARG A 12 -6.99 -1.57 9.17
N ASP A 13 -7.59 -1.81 10.33
CA ASP A 13 -8.84 -1.14 10.73
C ASP A 13 -8.64 0.38 10.80
N LYS A 14 -7.50 0.85 11.32
CA LYS A 14 -7.16 2.28 11.40
C LYS A 14 -6.95 2.90 10.01
N ILE A 15 -6.20 2.24 9.13
CA ILE A 15 -5.98 2.69 7.73
C ILE A 15 -7.31 2.76 6.98
N THR A 16 -8.10 1.69 7.01
CA THR A 16 -9.38 1.65 6.29
C THR A 16 -10.34 2.71 6.83
N LYS A 17 -10.39 2.92 8.16
CA LYS A 17 -11.19 3.99 8.75
C LYS A 17 -10.73 5.37 8.28
N TYR A 18 -9.42 5.63 8.31
CA TYR A 18 -8.84 6.89 7.86
C TYR A 18 -9.17 7.17 6.38
N LEU A 19 -8.97 6.20 5.50
CA LEU A 19 -9.26 6.30 4.07
C LEU A 19 -10.77 6.40 3.73
N SER A 20 -11.65 6.05 4.67
CA SER A 20 -13.10 6.09 4.45
C SER A 20 -13.77 7.41 4.81
N ASN A 21 -13.07 8.30 5.52
CA ASN A 21 -13.66 9.51 6.09
C ASN A 21 -12.80 10.73 5.74
N ASP A 22 -13.35 11.62 4.91
CA ASP A 22 -12.69 12.85 4.47
C ASP A 22 -12.45 13.88 5.59
N LYS A 23 -12.98 13.66 6.80
CA LYS A 23 -12.72 14.47 8.00
C LYS A 23 -11.74 13.81 8.97
N SER A 24 -11.07 12.74 8.57
CA SER A 24 -10.10 12.06 9.43
C SER A 24 -8.90 12.97 9.68
N ASN A 25 -8.60 13.23 10.95
CA ASN A 25 -7.42 14.00 11.32
C ASN A 25 -6.15 13.17 11.07
N PHE A 26 -5.27 13.67 10.20
CA PHE A 26 -3.99 13.02 9.91
C PHE A 26 -3.07 12.97 11.13
N GLU A 27 -3.08 13.98 12.00
CA GLU A 27 -2.26 13.99 13.21
C GLU A 27 -2.67 12.91 14.21
N ASP A 28 -3.97 12.61 14.33
CA ASP A 28 -4.47 11.50 15.15
C ASP A 28 -4.06 10.14 14.59
N PHE A 29 -3.93 10.04 13.27
CA PHE A 29 -3.43 8.84 12.62
C PHE A 29 -1.93 8.67 12.86
N LYS A 30 -1.16 9.74 12.65
CA LYS A 30 0.28 9.79 12.86
C LYS A 30 0.66 9.45 14.31
N SER A 31 0.00 10.09 15.27
CA SER A 31 0.21 9.84 16.70
C SER A 31 -0.05 8.37 17.05
N TYR A 32 -1.16 7.81 16.54
CA TYR A 32 -1.46 6.39 16.73
C TYR A 32 -0.34 5.47 16.23
N PHE A 33 0.30 5.80 15.10
CA PHE A 33 1.42 5.01 14.60
C PHE A 33 2.66 5.08 15.48
N ILE A 34 3.03 6.29 15.90
CA ILE A 34 4.19 6.55 16.74
C ILE A 34 4.00 5.88 18.11
N ASP A 35 2.84 6.05 18.73
CA ASP A 35 2.53 5.53 20.06
C ASP A 35 2.52 3.99 20.13
N ASN A 36 2.31 3.31 19.00
CA ASN A 36 2.24 1.84 18.93
C ASN A 36 3.55 1.18 18.48
N ASP A 37 4.59 1.99 18.20
CA ASP A 37 5.93 1.56 17.81
C ASP A 37 5.89 0.48 16.71
N PHE A 38 5.34 0.86 15.56
CA PHE A 38 5.21 -0.04 14.42
C PHE A 38 6.53 -0.12 13.64
N ILE A 39 7.20 -1.27 13.72
CA ILE A 39 8.42 -1.55 12.96
C ILE A 39 8.06 -2.23 11.63
N LEU A 40 8.64 -1.75 10.51
CA LEU A 40 8.30 -2.26 9.16
C LEU A 40 8.48 -3.77 9.06
N SER A 41 9.63 -4.28 9.50
CA SER A 41 10.00 -5.69 9.42
C SER A 41 9.10 -6.60 10.25
N GLU A 42 8.41 -6.06 11.25
CA GLU A 42 7.42 -6.78 12.04
C GLU A 42 6.04 -6.73 11.38
N ILE A 43 5.68 -5.58 10.81
CA ILE A 43 4.35 -5.37 10.23
C ILE A 43 4.25 -6.04 8.87
N ASN A 44 5.19 -5.79 7.98
CA ASN A 44 5.24 -6.42 6.68
C ASN A 44 5.71 -7.87 6.78
N ASN A 45 5.02 -8.75 6.08
CA ASN A 45 5.38 -10.16 5.97
C ASN A 45 4.74 -10.79 4.74
N GLU A 46 4.94 -12.09 4.54
CA GLU A 46 4.42 -12.85 3.41
C GLU A 46 2.88 -12.81 3.23
N LYS A 47 2.13 -12.27 4.20
CA LYS A 47 0.66 -12.17 4.16
C LYS A 47 0.16 -10.73 4.20
N PHE A 48 1.04 -9.75 4.34
CA PHE A 48 0.65 -8.36 4.53
C PHE A 48 1.78 -7.42 4.16
N ASP A 49 1.46 -6.43 3.34
CA ASP A 49 2.31 -5.29 3.11
C ASP A 49 1.47 -4.03 3.27
N ILE A 50 1.92 -3.14 4.15
CA ILE A 50 1.15 -1.97 4.53
C ILE A 50 0.97 -1.00 3.37
N LEU A 51 1.97 -0.84 2.51
CA LEU A 51 1.93 0.11 1.40
C LEU A 51 0.93 -0.34 0.32
N THR A 52 1.08 -1.55 -0.21
CA THR A 52 0.14 -2.13 -1.19
C THR A 52 -1.26 -2.29 -0.61
N PHE A 53 -1.40 -2.67 0.66
CA PHE A 53 -2.70 -2.68 1.32
C PHE A 53 -3.36 -1.30 1.34
N THR A 54 -2.59 -0.25 1.69
CA THR A 54 -3.11 1.11 1.74
C THR A 54 -3.57 1.56 0.36
N ILE A 55 -2.72 1.40 -0.66
CA ILE A 55 -3.03 1.76 -2.06
C ILE A 55 -4.34 1.11 -2.52
N GLU A 56 -4.49 -0.20 -2.28
CA GLU A 56 -5.67 -0.95 -2.74
C GLU A 56 -6.96 -0.61 -2.00
N ASN A 57 -6.87 0.01 -0.81
CA ASN A 57 -8.03 0.42 -0.01
C ASN A 57 -8.39 1.91 -0.20
N ILE A 58 -7.68 2.65 -1.05
CA ILE A 58 -8.05 4.02 -1.40
C ILE A 58 -9.36 3.99 -2.19
N LYS A 59 -10.42 4.60 -1.65
CA LYS A 59 -11.68 4.77 -2.38
C LYS A 59 -11.56 5.91 -3.40
N TYR A 60 -11.13 7.07 -2.93
CA TYR A 60 -10.95 8.29 -3.71
C TYR A 60 -9.54 8.84 -3.47
N GLU A 61 -8.89 9.32 -4.52
CA GLU A 61 -7.59 9.98 -4.39
C GLU A 61 -7.81 11.42 -3.90
N ASN A 62 -7.42 11.67 -2.66
CA ASN A 62 -7.51 12.97 -1.99
C ASN A 62 -6.23 13.24 -1.19
N GLU A 63 -6.08 14.45 -0.66
CA GLU A 63 -4.90 14.86 0.10
C GLU A 63 -4.60 13.95 1.30
N SER A 64 -5.65 13.40 1.94
CA SER A 64 -5.51 12.44 3.04
C SER A 64 -4.85 11.14 2.59
N ALA A 65 -5.32 10.55 1.49
CA ALA A 65 -4.73 9.34 0.92
C ALA A 65 -3.26 9.56 0.54
N TYR A 66 -2.95 10.70 -0.09
CA TYR A 66 -1.57 11.08 -0.43
C TYR A 66 -0.69 11.25 0.80
N SER A 67 -1.16 11.97 1.82
CA SER A 67 -0.41 12.19 3.07
C SER A 67 -0.12 10.88 3.77
N LEU A 68 -1.09 9.96 3.78
CA LEU A 68 -0.91 8.62 4.33
C LEU A 68 0.15 7.80 3.60
N ILE A 69 0.11 7.78 2.26
CA ILE A 69 1.10 7.04 1.46
C ILE A 69 2.51 7.61 1.68
N LYS A 70 2.66 8.94 1.71
CA LYS A 70 3.93 9.61 1.99
C LYS A 70 4.44 9.29 3.40
N PHE A 71 3.55 9.32 4.39
CA PHE A 71 3.86 8.96 5.77
C PHE A 71 4.36 7.53 5.88
N ILE A 72 3.62 6.57 5.31
CA ILE A 72 4.01 5.16 5.32
C ILE A 72 5.36 4.96 4.63
N TYR A 73 5.60 5.63 3.50
CA TYR A 73 6.88 5.52 2.80
C TYR A 73 8.06 6.00 3.66
N VAL A 74 7.90 7.13 4.35
CA VAL A 74 8.94 7.76 5.18
C VAL A 74 9.15 7.01 6.49
N GLU A 75 8.11 6.82 7.30
CA GLU A 75 8.24 6.25 8.65
C GLU A 75 8.68 4.79 8.64
N PHE A 76 8.32 4.03 7.61
CA PHE A 76 8.77 2.66 7.47
C PHE A 76 10.08 2.52 6.68
N GLU A 77 10.71 3.63 6.31
CA GLU A 77 12.04 3.67 5.68
C GLU A 77 12.17 2.74 4.44
N TYR A 78 11.19 2.80 3.53
CA TYR A 78 11.25 1.99 2.31
C TYR A 78 12.49 2.34 1.47
N LYS A 79 13.47 1.44 1.44
CA LYS A 79 14.71 1.61 0.65
C LYS A 79 14.48 1.61 -0.85
N ASN A 80 13.46 0.87 -1.31
CA ASN A 80 12.99 0.87 -2.67
C ASN A 80 11.50 0.48 -2.70
N ILE A 81 10.83 0.83 -3.79
CA ILE A 81 9.42 0.48 -4.06
C ILE A 81 9.28 -0.47 -5.25
N ASN A 82 10.40 -1.01 -5.72
CA ASN A 82 10.48 -1.96 -6.82
C ASN A 82 10.62 -3.38 -6.26
N TYR A 83 9.57 -3.83 -5.56
CA TYR A 83 9.52 -5.15 -4.93
C TYR A 83 8.23 -5.88 -5.29
N THR A 84 8.22 -7.19 -5.04
CA THR A 84 7.03 -8.02 -5.12
C THR A 84 6.74 -8.68 -3.80
N ILE A 85 5.47 -8.63 -3.39
CA ILE A 85 4.95 -9.46 -2.32
C ILE A 85 3.83 -10.34 -2.84
N VAL A 86 3.87 -11.64 -2.55
CA VAL A 86 2.85 -12.58 -3.01
C VAL A 86 1.86 -12.83 -1.88
N ILE A 87 0.64 -12.30 -2.01
CA ILE A 87 -0.41 -12.46 -0.99
C ILE A 87 -1.54 -13.30 -1.61
N LYS A 88 -1.77 -14.51 -1.07
CA LYS A 88 -2.77 -15.46 -1.61
C LYS A 88 -2.57 -15.73 -3.11
N ASP A 89 -1.32 -16.03 -3.49
CA ASP A 89 -0.90 -16.25 -4.88
C ASP A 89 -1.08 -15.07 -5.84
N ILE A 90 -1.45 -13.88 -5.34
CA ILE A 90 -1.48 -12.67 -6.16
C ILE A 90 -0.15 -11.94 -5.91
N PRO A 91 0.73 -11.82 -6.92
CA PRO A 91 1.90 -10.97 -6.80
C PRO A 91 1.42 -9.53 -6.72
N LYS A 92 1.97 -8.73 -5.81
CA LYS A 92 1.64 -7.32 -5.67
C LYS A 92 2.91 -6.52 -5.71
N THR A 93 2.86 -5.41 -6.43
CA THR A 93 3.91 -4.40 -6.44
C THR A 93 3.24 -3.07 -6.17
N PRO A 94 3.90 -2.11 -5.48
CA PRO A 94 3.28 -0.81 -5.21
C PRO A 94 2.72 -0.13 -6.46
N LEU A 95 3.53 -0.05 -7.52
CA LEU A 95 3.13 0.60 -8.77
C LEU A 95 2.01 -0.17 -9.48
N PHE A 96 2.12 -1.50 -9.57
CA PHE A 96 1.14 -2.27 -10.33
C PHE A 96 -0.20 -2.28 -9.60
N SER A 97 -0.20 -2.39 -8.26
CA SER A 97 -1.40 -2.27 -7.43
C SER A 97 -2.08 -0.90 -7.59
N ALA A 98 -1.33 0.20 -7.72
CA ALA A 98 -1.92 1.52 -7.97
C ALA A 98 -2.59 1.58 -9.34
N ILE A 99 -1.91 1.10 -10.39
CA ILE A 99 -2.41 1.14 -11.77
C ILE A 99 -3.68 0.30 -11.94
N VAL A 100 -3.71 -0.96 -11.45
CA VAL A 100 -4.90 -1.83 -11.63
C VAL A 100 -6.11 -1.40 -10.79
N ARG A 101 -5.91 -0.46 -9.87
CA ARG A 101 -6.96 0.15 -9.04
C ARG A 101 -7.37 1.54 -9.51
N ASP A 102 -6.88 1.95 -10.67
CA ASP A 102 -7.11 3.27 -11.26
C ASP A 102 -6.73 4.41 -10.30
N LYS A 103 -5.61 4.22 -9.59
CA LYS A 103 -5.00 5.22 -8.68
C LYS A 103 -3.85 5.92 -9.39
N LEU A 104 -4.16 6.63 -10.47
CA LEU A 104 -3.17 7.19 -11.40
C LEU A 104 -2.30 8.26 -10.73
N ASN A 105 -2.91 9.00 -9.82
CA ASN A 105 -2.31 10.07 -9.05
C ASN A 105 -1.30 9.50 -8.02
N ILE A 106 -1.67 8.42 -7.34
CA ILE A 106 -0.74 7.64 -6.51
C ILE A 106 0.33 6.95 -7.35
N ALA A 107 -0.02 6.45 -8.55
CA ALA A 107 0.94 5.85 -9.46
C ALA A 107 2.01 6.88 -9.90
N ASP A 108 1.61 8.10 -10.23
CA ASP A 108 2.53 9.21 -10.55
C ASP A 108 3.46 9.53 -9.38
N TYR A 109 2.92 9.58 -8.15
CA TYR A 109 3.75 9.71 -6.96
C TYR A 109 4.77 8.58 -6.82
N LEU A 110 4.38 7.32 -7.03
CA LEU A 110 5.30 6.18 -7.01
C LEU A 110 6.36 6.28 -8.11
N LEU A 111 6.02 6.78 -9.31
CA LEU A 111 7.00 7.04 -10.37
C LEU A 111 8.01 8.12 -9.95
N SER A 112 7.55 9.18 -9.27
CA SER A 112 8.44 10.21 -8.69
C SER A 112 9.42 9.62 -7.66
N LEU A 113 9.03 8.54 -6.98
CA LEU A 113 9.85 7.75 -6.07
C LEU A 113 10.71 6.67 -6.79
N LYS A 114 10.88 6.79 -8.12
CA LYS A 114 11.66 5.89 -8.97
C LYS A 114 11.10 4.46 -9.05
N ALA A 115 9.78 4.30 -8.96
CA ALA A 115 9.13 3.05 -9.38
C ALA A 115 9.41 2.80 -10.87
N LYS A 116 9.66 1.54 -11.22
CA LYS A 116 10.01 1.12 -12.57
C LYS A 116 8.77 0.55 -13.26
N ILE A 117 8.31 1.22 -14.32
CA ILE A 117 7.22 0.71 -15.19
C ILE A 117 7.60 -0.65 -15.80
N TYR A 118 8.88 -0.84 -16.11
CA TYR A 118 9.43 -2.07 -16.69
C TYR A 118 9.79 -3.15 -15.65
N TYR A 119 9.42 -2.96 -14.37
CA TYR A 119 9.66 -3.97 -13.35
C TYR A 119 9.00 -5.30 -13.73
N ILE A 120 9.70 -6.41 -13.51
CA ILE A 120 9.15 -7.76 -13.70
C ILE A 120 8.91 -8.33 -12.31
N ASN A 121 7.66 -8.70 -12.02
CA ASN A 121 7.32 -9.22 -10.70
C ASN A 121 7.82 -10.66 -10.50
N SER A 122 7.69 -11.19 -9.27
CA SER A 122 8.14 -12.54 -8.94
C SER A 122 7.40 -13.68 -9.66
N LYS A 123 6.35 -13.38 -10.43
CA LYS A 123 5.64 -14.31 -11.32
C LYS A 123 5.98 -14.09 -12.80
N ASN A 124 7.03 -13.34 -13.10
CA ASN A 124 7.46 -12.98 -14.45
C ASN A 124 6.45 -12.15 -15.24
N LEU A 125 5.58 -11.39 -14.56
CA LEU A 125 4.64 -10.48 -15.22
C LEU A 125 5.23 -9.07 -15.29
N ASN A 126 5.22 -8.47 -16.47
CA ASN A 126 5.38 -7.03 -16.66
C ASN A 126 4.05 -6.29 -16.42
N ILE A 127 4.07 -4.95 -16.48
CA ILE A 127 2.87 -4.15 -16.18
C ILE A 127 1.69 -4.43 -17.12
N PHE A 128 1.93 -4.68 -18.41
CA PHE A 128 0.85 -4.95 -19.37
C PHE A 128 0.20 -6.30 -19.10
N GLU A 129 1.00 -7.34 -18.86
CA GLU A 129 0.52 -8.66 -18.47
C GLU A 129 -0.25 -8.60 -17.16
N TYR A 130 0.27 -7.84 -16.19
CA TYR A 130 -0.37 -7.64 -14.89
C TYR A 130 -1.72 -6.91 -15.00
N ILE A 131 -1.80 -5.85 -15.82
CA ILE A 131 -3.07 -5.17 -16.13
C ILE A 131 -4.04 -6.18 -16.76
N ASN A 132 -3.63 -6.93 -17.78
CA ASN A 132 -4.52 -7.90 -18.42
C ASN A 132 -5.06 -8.98 -17.46
N GLU A 133 -4.25 -9.39 -16.47
CA GLU A 133 -4.64 -10.41 -15.49
C GLU A 133 -5.49 -9.85 -14.32
N TYR A 134 -5.18 -8.64 -13.85
CA TYR A 134 -5.70 -8.11 -12.59
C TYR A 134 -6.49 -6.80 -12.70
N TYR A 135 -6.51 -6.15 -13.87
CA TYR A 135 -7.36 -4.99 -14.10
C TYR A 135 -8.81 -5.43 -14.06
N LEU A 136 -9.47 -5.05 -12.98
CA LEU A 136 -10.89 -5.30 -12.77
C LEU A 136 -11.67 -4.29 -13.61
N GLU A 137 -11.84 -4.55 -14.91
CA GLU A 137 -13.16 -4.25 -15.44
C GLU A 137 -14.13 -5.05 -14.57
N LYS A 138 -15.05 -4.34 -13.91
CA LYS A 138 -16.18 -4.97 -13.22
C LYS A 138 -16.86 -5.90 -14.23
N LYS A 139 -16.53 -7.20 -14.21
CA LYS A 139 -17.40 -8.24 -14.72
C LYS A 139 -18.57 -8.40 -13.76
#